data_AF-Q0RY23-F1
#
_entry.id   AF-Q0RY23-F1
#
_cell.length_a   1.000
_cell.length_b   1.000
_cell.length_c   1.000
_cell.angle_alpha   90.00
_cell.angle_beta   90.00
_cell.angle_gamma   90.00
#
_symmetry.space_group_name_H-M   'P 1'
#
loop_
_entity.id
_entity.type
_entity.pdbx_description
1 polymer ?
#
loop_
_entity_poly.entity_id
_entity_poly.type
_entity_poly.pdbx_seq_one_letter_code
_entity_poly.pdbx_strand_id
1 'polypeptide(L)'
;MIPVGTPPRSSISATSPGAIPPTREGRHRPRPPWHTGTGPDGRGCAWRAFTSIRLSEYRVRTGCRGSESVRFGPPGRMTIQEPSHVHAVVSVVDVEAAVAWYTTFFGRSADRHLPDLAEWQLTTDATLQLVLDPYGAGSSTVALEVDGIDRVLAELERHDIIPETIIEGTATITDPTGNRIRIAAHHP
;
A
#
# COMPACT_ATOMS: atom_id res chain seq x y z
N MET A 1 0.36 41.87 6.66
CA MET A 1 1.26 41.35 7.72
C MET A 1 0.36 40.75 8.80
N ILE A 2 0.14 39.43 8.73
CA ILE A 2 -0.72 38.63 9.61
C ILE A 2 0.17 37.48 10.09
N PRO A 3 0.33 37.20 11.39
CA PRO A 3 1.15 36.09 11.84
C PRO A 3 0.35 34.78 11.76
N VAL A 4 0.91 33.80 11.04
CA VAL A 4 0.44 32.42 11.00
C VAL A 4 0.94 31.71 12.26
N GLY A 5 0.02 31.23 13.09
CA GLY A 5 0.32 30.46 14.29
C GLY A 5 0.71 29.01 13.97
N THR A 6 1.85 28.57 14.49
CA THR A 6 2.33 27.19 14.44
C THR A 6 1.45 26.27 15.32
N PRO A 7 1.01 25.08 14.85
CA PRO A 7 0.32 24.13 15.72
C PRO A 7 1.30 23.44 16.69
N PRO A 8 0.85 23.06 17.91
CA PRO A 8 1.71 22.41 18.89
C PRO A 8 2.11 20.99 18.46
N ARG A 9 3.42 20.70 18.51
CA ARG A 9 3.98 19.36 18.39
C ARG A 9 3.60 18.52 19.60
N SER A 10 2.69 17.55 19.44
CA SER A 10 2.54 16.44 20.37
C SER A 10 3.56 15.36 20.01
N SER A 11 4.68 15.33 20.73
CA SER A 11 5.69 14.27 20.61
C SER A 11 5.20 13.01 21.31
N ILE A 12 4.73 12.02 20.57
CA ILE A 12 4.60 10.64 21.04
C ILE A 12 5.91 9.94 20.67
N SER A 13 6.86 9.89 21.61
CA SER A 13 8.06 9.06 21.46
C SER A 13 7.67 7.59 21.70
N ALA A 14 7.55 6.81 20.63
CA ALA A 14 7.47 5.36 20.70
C ALA A 14 8.89 4.79 20.64
N THR A 15 9.44 4.38 21.79
CA THR A 15 10.69 3.62 21.82
C THR A 15 10.38 2.17 21.43
N SER A 16 10.99 1.70 20.33
CA SER A 16 10.87 0.32 19.86
C SER A 16 11.55 -0.65 20.84
N PRO A 17 10.93 -1.75 21.29
CA PRO A 17 11.61 -2.76 22.09
C PRO A 17 12.48 -3.63 21.19
N GLY A 18 13.76 -3.78 21.54
CA GLY A 18 14.72 -4.64 20.84
C GLY A 18 14.27 -6.11 20.75
N ALA A 19 14.70 -6.78 19.68
CA ALA A 19 14.37 -8.16 19.38
C ALA A 19 14.87 -9.13 20.47
N ILE A 20 13.97 -10.00 20.95
CA ILE A 20 14.28 -11.11 21.86
C ILE A 20 14.40 -12.40 21.01
N PRO A 21 15.46 -13.22 21.16
CA PRO A 21 15.61 -14.44 20.39
C PRO A 21 14.60 -15.52 20.85
N PRO A 22 14.18 -16.44 19.97
CA PRO A 22 13.16 -17.43 20.30
C PRO A 22 13.73 -18.54 21.19
N THR A 23 13.23 -18.66 22.42
CA THR A 23 13.35 -19.88 23.23
C THR A 23 12.10 -20.74 23.10
N ARG A 24 12.35 -22.06 23.06
CA ARG A 24 11.40 -23.13 22.78
C ARG A 24 10.62 -23.55 24.04
N GLU A 25 9.35 -23.90 23.82
CA GLU A 25 8.41 -24.66 24.67
C GLU A 25 7.72 -23.96 25.87
N GLY A 26 6.39 -23.83 25.74
CA GLY A 26 5.46 -23.51 26.83
C GLY A 26 4.25 -22.69 26.36
N ARG A 27 3.07 -23.30 26.23
CA ARG A 27 1.80 -22.62 25.90
C ARG A 27 1.31 -21.76 27.09
N HIS A 28 1.96 -20.62 27.34
CA HIS A 28 1.41 -19.51 28.12
C HIS A 28 1.89 -18.20 27.48
N ARG A 29 1.00 -17.49 26.79
CA ARG A 29 1.32 -16.16 26.27
C ARG A 29 1.54 -15.21 27.46
N PRO A 30 2.65 -14.45 27.49
CA PRO A 30 2.87 -13.46 28.54
C PRO A 30 1.77 -12.40 28.47
N ARG A 31 1.29 -12.06 29.66
CA ARG A 31 0.28 -11.04 29.90
C ARG A 31 0.85 -9.67 29.47
N PRO A 32 0.20 -8.89 28.58
CA PRO A 32 0.76 -7.61 28.14
C PRO A 32 0.91 -6.64 29.32
N PRO A 33 1.93 -5.76 29.32
CA PRO A 33 2.20 -4.84 30.41
C PRO A 33 1.06 -3.81 30.58
N TRP A 34 1.00 -3.21 31.76
CA TRP A 34 0.10 -2.08 32.00
C TRP A 34 0.64 -0.83 31.32
N HIS A 35 -0.26 -0.04 30.73
CA HIS A 35 0.05 1.30 30.26
C HIS A 35 -0.55 2.32 31.23
N THR A 36 0.27 3.28 31.65
CA THR A 36 -0.14 4.40 32.49
C THR A 36 -0.17 5.67 31.66
N GLY A 37 -1.24 6.44 31.76
CA GLY A 37 -1.34 7.78 31.17
C GLY A 37 -2.35 8.62 31.94
N THR A 38 -2.53 9.87 31.54
CA THR A 38 -3.44 10.79 32.23
C THR A 38 -4.78 10.82 31.52
N GLY A 39 -5.87 10.61 32.26
CA GLY A 39 -7.23 10.72 31.73
C GLY A 39 -7.61 12.18 31.41
N PRO A 40 -8.73 12.41 30.70
CA PRO A 40 -9.21 13.76 30.35
C PRO A 40 -9.58 14.62 31.57
N ASP A 41 -9.69 14.02 32.77
CA ASP A 41 -9.91 14.72 34.04
C ASP A 41 -8.60 15.04 34.79
N GLY A 42 -7.44 14.81 34.17
CA GLY A 42 -6.13 15.11 34.76
C GLY A 42 -5.64 14.08 35.78
N ARG A 43 -6.39 12.98 36.02
CA ARG A 43 -5.98 11.93 36.96
C ARG A 43 -5.21 10.80 36.26
N GLY A 44 -4.26 10.20 36.99
CA GLY A 44 -3.52 9.03 36.51
C GLY A 44 -4.46 7.85 36.28
N CYS A 45 -4.48 7.34 35.06
CA CYS A 45 -5.24 6.17 34.64
C CYS A 45 -4.27 5.08 34.20
N ALA A 46 -4.48 3.86 34.73
CA ALA A 46 -3.85 2.67 34.20
C ALA A 46 -4.88 1.93 33.33
N TRP A 47 -4.50 1.59 32.10
CA TRP A 47 -5.34 0.80 31.20
C TRP A 47 -4.60 -0.41 30.68
N ARG A 48 -5.40 -1.38 30.23
CA ARG A 48 -4.92 -2.62 29.64
C ARG A 48 -5.90 -3.07 28.58
N ALA A 49 -5.45 -3.06 27.33
CA ALA A 49 -6.24 -3.60 26.24
C ALA A 49 -6.20 -5.13 26.31
N PHE A 50 -7.37 -5.76 26.40
CA PHE A 50 -7.51 -7.20 26.20
C PHE A 50 -8.11 -7.42 24.81
N THR A 51 -7.32 -7.95 23.88
CA THR A 51 -7.86 -8.57 22.67
C THR A 51 -8.23 -10.01 23.00
N SER A 52 -9.49 -10.25 23.32
CA SER A 52 -10.06 -11.61 23.27
C SER A 52 -10.29 -11.96 21.80
N ILE A 53 -9.49 -12.85 21.22
CA ILE A 53 -9.80 -13.45 19.91
C ILE A 53 -10.82 -14.58 20.15
N ARG A 54 -12.03 -14.19 20.55
CA ARG A 54 -13.27 -14.83 20.12
C ARG A 54 -14.03 -13.73 19.40
N LEU A 55 -14.31 -13.94 18.13
CA LEU A 55 -15.04 -13.01 17.28
C LEU A 55 -16.43 -12.74 17.88
N SER A 56 -16.57 -11.70 18.69
CA SER A 56 -17.82 -10.92 18.88
C SER A 56 -17.77 -9.85 19.98
N GLU A 57 -16.77 -9.79 20.87
CA GLU A 57 -16.77 -8.78 21.94
C GLU A 57 -15.39 -8.15 22.19
N TYR A 58 -15.26 -6.86 21.84
CA TYR A 58 -14.13 -6.02 22.22
C TYR A 58 -14.49 -5.28 23.52
N ARG A 59 -14.00 -5.78 24.66
CA ARG A 59 -14.28 -5.18 25.98
C ARG A 59 -13.04 -4.45 26.48
N VAL A 60 -13.04 -3.11 26.36
CA VAL A 60 -12.04 -2.27 27.00
C VAL A 60 -12.45 -2.09 28.45
N ARG A 61 -11.63 -2.56 29.40
CA ARG A 61 -11.84 -2.34 30.83
C ARG A 61 -10.88 -1.25 31.29
N THR A 62 -11.35 -0.01 31.26
CA THR A 62 -10.64 1.13 31.86
C THR A 62 -10.75 1.03 33.38
N GLY A 63 -9.61 1.10 34.09
CA GLY A 63 -9.58 1.10 35.56
C GLY A 63 -10.06 2.43 36.18
N CYS A 64 -10.42 3.42 35.36
CA CYS A 64 -10.90 4.72 35.82
C CYS A 64 -12.34 4.56 36.37
N ARG A 65 -12.52 4.87 37.64
CA ARG A 65 -13.82 4.86 38.33
C ARG A 65 -14.70 5.93 37.67
N GLY A 66 -15.77 5.52 36.98
CA GLY A 66 -16.65 6.40 36.20
C GLY A 66 -16.61 6.19 34.68
N SER A 67 -15.93 5.15 34.18
CA SER A 67 -15.97 4.82 32.75
C SER A 67 -17.31 4.20 32.35
N GLU A 68 -18.07 4.94 31.56
CA GLU A 68 -19.26 4.43 30.88
C GLU A 68 -18.84 3.43 29.81
N SER A 69 -19.44 2.23 29.83
CA SER A 69 -19.16 1.21 28.84
C SER A 69 -19.87 1.58 27.54
N VAL A 70 -19.14 2.16 26.58
CA VAL A 70 -19.66 2.35 25.22
C VAL A 70 -19.83 0.97 24.58
N ARG A 71 -21.08 0.56 24.35
CA ARG A 71 -21.38 -0.64 23.57
C ARG A 71 -21.28 -0.30 22.10
N PHE A 72 -20.19 -0.68 21.46
CA PHE A 72 -20.16 -0.73 20.01
C PHE A 72 -21.02 -1.92 19.57
N GLY A 73 -22.02 -1.68 18.72
CA GLY A 73 -22.70 -2.77 18.02
C GLY A 73 -21.70 -3.60 17.20
N PRO A 74 -22.09 -4.80 16.73
CA PRO A 74 -21.24 -5.53 15.80
C PRO A 74 -20.85 -4.59 14.66
N PRO A 75 -19.56 -4.52 14.25
CA PRO A 75 -19.17 -3.66 13.15
C PRO A 75 -20.04 -4.03 11.95
N GLY A 76 -20.82 -3.08 11.45
CA GLY A 76 -21.56 -3.27 10.22
C GLY A 76 -20.59 -3.77 9.15
N ARG A 77 -21.01 -4.72 8.32
CA ARG A 77 -20.17 -5.21 7.21
C ARG A 77 -19.89 -4.02 6.30
N MET A 78 -18.72 -3.40 6.44
CA MET A 78 -18.29 -2.35 5.54
C MET A 78 -17.99 -3.03 4.20
N THR A 79 -18.89 -2.84 3.24
CA THR A 79 -18.68 -3.26 1.86
C THR A 79 -18.34 -2.01 1.09
N ILE A 80 -17.19 -2.02 0.43
CA ILE A 80 -16.99 -1.13 -0.70
C ILE A 80 -17.91 -1.62 -1.82
N GLN A 81 -18.51 -0.70 -2.57
CA GLN A 81 -19.22 -1.08 -3.79
C GLN A 81 -18.23 -1.67 -4.81
N GLU A 82 -18.72 -2.48 -5.74
CA GLU A 82 -17.90 -3.00 -6.84
C GLU A 82 -17.38 -1.81 -7.67
N PRO A 83 -16.05 -1.65 -7.82
CA PRO A 83 -15.50 -0.58 -8.64
C PRO A 83 -15.83 -0.84 -10.10
N SER A 84 -16.29 0.19 -10.81
CA SER A 84 -16.54 0.07 -12.25
C SER A 84 -15.25 0.17 -13.06
N HIS A 85 -14.23 0.87 -12.55
CA HIS A 85 -12.94 1.10 -13.23
C HIS A 85 -11.77 1.04 -12.25
N VAL A 86 -10.62 0.63 -12.74
CA VAL A 86 -9.37 0.55 -11.97
C VAL A 86 -8.26 1.32 -12.69
N HIS A 87 -7.56 2.17 -11.94
CA HIS A 87 -6.36 2.87 -12.41
C HIS A 87 -5.11 2.28 -11.75
N ALA A 88 -4.23 1.71 -12.57
CA ALA A 88 -2.90 1.32 -12.14
C ALA A 88 -1.95 2.50 -12.32
N VAL A 89 -1.56 3.13 -11.20
CA VAL A 89 -0.78 4.38 -11.22
C VAL A 89 0.70 4.11 -11.02
N VAL A 90 1.52 4.67 -11.90
CA VAL A 90 2.98 4.67 -11.83
C VAL A 90 3.46 6.10 -11.62
N SER A 91 4.17 6.33 -10.53
CA SER A 91 4.79 7.62 -10.24
C SER A 91 6.09 7.77 -11.05
N VAL A 92 6.28 8.92 -11.69
CA VAL A 92 7.48 9.22 -12.50
C VAL A 92 8.02 10.62 -12.17
N VAL A 93 9.31 10.84 -12.46
CA VAL A 93 9.97 12.15 -12.31
C VAL A 93 9.88 13.03 -13.55
N ASP A 94 9.66 12.42 -14.72
CA ASP A 94 9.58 13.06 -16.03
C ASP A 94 8.57 12.27 -16.88
N VAL A 95 7.42 12.88 -17.15
CA VAL A 95 6.33 12.23 -17.89
C VAL A 95 6.69 12.02 -19.35
N GLU A 96 7.39 12.96 -19.99
CA GLU A 96 7.75 12.86 -21.40
C GLU A 96 8.78 11.74 -21.63
N ALA A 97 9.81 11.68 -20.79
CA ALA A 97 10.79 10.60 -20.84
C ALA A 97 10.15 9.23 -20.56
N ALA A 98 9.24 9.16 -19.59
CA ALA A 98 8.51 7.94 -19.29
C ALA A 98 7.59 7.55 -20.45
N VAL A 99 6.88 8.50 -21.07
CA VAL A 99 6.00 8.25 -22.22
C VAL A 99 6.75 7.65 -23.39
N ALA A 100 7.97 8.13 -23.67
CA ALA A 100 8.81 7.53 -24.72
C ALA A 100 9.07 6.04 -24.44
N TRP A 101 9.46 5.70 -23.21
CA TRP A 101 9.72 4.31 -22.83
C TRP A 101 8.45 3.45 -22.83
N TYR A 102 7.36 3.93 -22.23
CA TYR A 102 6.09 3.20 -22.17
C TYR A 102 5.43 3.04 -23.54
N THR A 103 5.64 3.98 -24.47
CA THR A 103 5.21 3.86 -25.87
C THR A 103 5.92 2.68 -26.55
N THR A 104 7.22 2.52 -26.32
CA THR A 104 7.97 1.36 -26.79
C THR A 104 7.50 0.08 -26.14
N PHE A 105 7.33 0.07 -24.80
CA PHE A 105 6.84 -1.08 -24.04
C PHE A 105 5.47 -1.58 -24.53
N PHE A 106 4.52 -0.68 -24.80
CA PHE A 106 3.18 -1.04 -25.29
C PHE A 106 3.10 -1.16 -26.82
N GLY A 107 4.13 -0.78 -27.55
CA GLY A 107 4.11 -0.71 -29.02
C GLY A 107 3.09 0.28 -29.60
N ARG A 108 2.60 1.24 -28.79
CA ARG A 108 1.60 2.25 -29.18
C ARG A 108 1.70 3.51 -28.31
N SER A 109 1.31 4.65 -28.87
CA SER A 109 1.22 5.91 -28.12
C SER A 109 0.16 5.85 -27.02
N ALA A 110 0.32 6.70 -26.01
CA ALA A 110 -0.70 6.94 -24.99
C ALA A 110 -2.03 7.39 -25.60
N ASP A 111 -3.15 6.99 -25.00
CA ASP A 111 -4.49 7.39 -25.42
C ASP A 111 -4.81 8.82 -24.99
N ARG A 112 -4.25 9.23 -23.84
CA ARG A 112 -4.32 10.59 -23.33
C ARG A 112 -2.97 11.00 -22.78
N HIS A 113 -2.50 12.18 -23.17
CA HIS A 113 -1.20 12.70 -22.78
C HIS A 113 -1.31 14.20 -22.46
N LEU A 114 -0.89 14.56 -21.27
CA LEU A 114 -0.84 15.90 -20.68
C LEU A 114 0.53 16.12 -20.04
N PRO A 115 0.93 17.37 -19.73
CA PRO A 115 2.26 17.66 -19.18
C PRO A 115 2.62 16.91 -17.89
N ASP A 116 1.63 16.53 -17.07
CA ASP A 116 1.81 15.88 -15.76
C ASP A 116 1.22 14.46 -15.70
N LEU A 117 0.69 13.95 -16.83
CA LEU A 117 -0.07 12.71 -16.87
C LEU A 117 -0.06 12.08 -18.27
N ALA A 118 0.15 10.76 -18.33
CA ALA A 118 -0.13 9.98 -19.54
C ALA A 118 -0.90 8.70 -19.22
N GLU A 119 -1.76 8.27 -20.14
CA GLU A 119 -2.70 7.18 -19.90
C GLU A 119 -2.74 6.20 -21.08
N TRP A 120 -2.75 4.90 -20.75
CA TRP A 120 -3.03 3.81 -21.69
C TRP A 120 -4.25 3.04 -21.19
N GLN A 121 -5.31 3.02 -21.97
CA GLN A 121 -6.46 2.17 -21.76
C GLN A 121 -6.05 0.72 -22.08
N LEU A 122 -6.01 -0.13 -21.05
CA LEU A 122 -5.56 -1.53 -21.19
C LEU A 122 -6.74 -2.45 -21.53
N THR A 123 -7.88 -2.24 -20.86
CA THR A 123 -9.16 -2.93 -21.12
C THR A 123 -10.29 -1.90 -21.08
N THR A 124 -11.56 -2.29 -21.24
CA THR A 124 -12.67 -1.35 -21.06
C THR A 124 -12.68 -0.69 -19.66
N ASP A 125 -12.27 -1.43 -18.64
CA ASP A 125 -12.43 -1.04 -17.23
C ASP A 125 -11.09 -0.83 -16.50
N ALA A 126 -9.95 -0.91 -17.19
CA ALA A 126 -8.63 -0.75 -16.61
C ALA A 126 -7.71 0.16 -17.43
N THR A 127 -7.03 1.08 -16.74
CA THR A 127 -6.14 2.07 -17.33
C THR A 127 -4.81 2.09 -16.58
N LEU A 128 -3.68 2.12 -17.31
CA LEU A 128 -2.39 2.50 -16.73
C LEU A 128 -2.26 4.02 -16.78
N GLN A 129 -1.88 4.64 -15.67
CA GLN A 129 -1.60 6.07 -15.58
C GLN A 129 -0.15 6.30 -15.15
N LEU A 130 0.58 7.11 -15.90
CA LEU A 130 1.85 7.70 -15.46
C LEU A 130 1.55 9.08 -14.88
N VAL A 131 1.96 9.35 -13.65
CA VAL A 131 1.72 10.64 -12.97
C VAL A 131 3.04 11.25 -12.55
N LEU A 132 3.19 12.56 -12.77
CA LEU A 132 4.32 13.32 -12.24
C LEU A 132 4.25 13.36 -10.71
N ASP A 133 5.00 12.48 -10.06
CA ASP A 133 5.15 12.40 -8.62
C ASP A 133 6.59 11.97 -8.29
N PRO A 134 7.50 12.95 -8.16
CA PRO A 134 8.91 12.66 -7.89
C PRO A 134 9.18 11.96 -6.55
N TYR A 135 8.24 11.98 -5.60
CA TYR A 135 8.43 11.37 -4.28
C TYR A 135 8.11 9.87 -4.28
N GLY A 136 7.13 9.45 -5.09
CA GLY A 136 6.79 8.05 -5.28
C GLY A 136 7.54 7.36 -6.42
N ALA A 137 8.23 8.13 -7.27
CA ALA A 137 8.89 7.62 -8.46
C ALA A 137 9.92 6.51 -8.16
N GLY A 138 9.90 5.45 -8.98
CA GLY A 138 10.78 4.29 -8.82
C GLY A 138 10.32 3.27 -7.76
N SER A 139 9.15 3.49 -7.15
CA SER A 139 8.60 2.60 -6.13
C SER A 139 7.30 1.90 -6.53
N SER A 140 6.73 2.26 -7.68
CA SER A 140 5.51 1.62 -8.19
C SER A 140 5.78 0.19 -8.64
N THR A 141 4.77 -0.66 -8.50
CA THR A 141 4.76 -2.01 -9.08
C THR A 141 3.40 -2.26 -9.70
N VAL A 142 3.38 -2.59 -10.99
CA VAL A 142 2.17 -2.96 -11.74
C VAL A 142 2.32 -4.39 -12.22
N ALA A 143 1.27 -5.19 -12.05
CA ALA A 143 1.23 -6.55 -12.57
C ALA A 143 0.18 -6.63 -13.68
N LEU A 144 0.57 -7.22 -14.81
CA LEU A 144 -0.24 -7.44 -15.98
C LEU A 144 -0.32 -8.94 -16.24
N GLU A 145 -1.53 -9.47 -16.29
CA GLU A 145 -1.77 -10.84 -16.77
C GLU A 145 -2.05 -10.80 -18.27
N VAL A 146 -1.40 -11.70 -19.02
CA VAL A 146 -1.50 -11.78 -20.47
C VAL A 146 -1.77 -13.20 -20.93
N ASP A 147 -2.44 -13.33 -22.07
CA ASP A 147 -2.61 -14.61 -22.76
C ASP A 147 -1.31 -15.02 -23.44
N GLY A 148 -0.48 -15.79 -22.72
CA GLY A 148 0.79 -16.32 -23.23
C GLY A 148 1.94 -15.33 -23.18
N ILE A 149 2.85 -15.55 -22.23
CA ILE A 149 4.00 -14.66 -21.97
C ILE A 149 5.07 -14.71 -23.07
N ASP A 150 5.25 -15.84 -23.76
CA ASP A 150 6.33 -16.03 -24.74
C ASP A 150 6.28 -15.01 -25.89
N ARG A 151 5.08 -14.71 -26.38
CA ARG A 151 4.90 -13.71 -27.45
C ARG A 151 5.25 -12.31 -26.97
N VAL A 152 4.91 -11.98 -25.73
CA VAL A 152 5.21 -10.69 -25.13
C VAL A 152 6.71 -10.53 -24.94
N LEU A 153 7.39 -11.56 -24.44
CA LEU A 153 8.85 -11.54 -24.29
C LEU A 153 9.58 -11.35 -25.64
N ALA A 154 9.14 -12.05 -26.68
CA ALA A 154 9.72 -11.91 -28.02
C ALA A 154 9.45 -10.54 -28.66
N GLU A 155 8.39 -9.83 -28.27
CA GLU A 155 8.16 -8.44 -28.69
C GLU A 155 9.08 -7.49 -27.92
N LEU A 156 9.15 -7.64 -26.59
CA LEU A 156 10.00 -6.80 -25.74
C LEU A 156 11.48 -6.89 -26.14
N GLU A 157 11.99 -8.10 -26.42
CA GLU A 157 13.37 -8.29 -26.87
C GLU A 157 13.65 -7.58 -28.20
N ARG A 158 12.68 -7.50 -29.12
CA ARG A 158 12.82 -6.77 -30.40
C ARG A 158 12.92 -5.26 -30.22
N HIS A 159 12.50 -4.73 -29.08
CA HIS A 159 12.61 -3.32 -28.72
C HIS A 159 13.67 -3.07 -27.65
N ASP A 160 14.62 -4.00 -27.47
CA ASP A 160 15.72 -3.92 -26.51
C ASP A 160 15.25 -3.80 -25.04
N ILE A 161 14.04 -4.27 -24.73
CA ILE A 161 13.52 -4.36 -23.36
C ILE A 161 13.69 -5.80 -22.87
N ILE A 162 14.70 -6.03 -22.03
CA ILE A 162 15.05 -7.35 -21.52
C ILE A 162 14.56 -7.46 -20.07
N PRO A 163 13.73 -8.47 -19.70
CA PRO A 163 13.36 -8.68 -18.31
C PRO A 163 14.58 -8.93 -17.43
N GLU A 164 14.60 -8.34 -16.23
CA GLU A 164 15.67 -8.63 -15.26
C GLU A 164 15.57 -10.05 -14.72
N THR A 165 14.35 -10.53 -14.53
CA THR A 165 14.09 -11.86 -13.98
C THR A 165 12.88 -12.49 -14.65
N ILE A 166 12.92 -13.81 -14.80
CA ILE A 166 11.77 -14.64 -15.15
C ILE A 166 11.72 -15.76 -14.11
N ILE A 167 10.75 -15.69 -13.20
CA ILE A 167 10.62 -16.62 -12.07
C ILE A 167 9.19 -17.13 -12.06
N GLU A 168 9.01 -18.46 -12.04
CA GLU A 168 7.68 -19.11 -11.96
C GLU A 168 6.69 -18.57 -13.02
N GLY A 169 7.16 -18.35 -14.26
CA GLY A 169 6.33 -17.84 -15.34
C GLY A 169 5.96 -16.35 -15.25
N THR A 170 6.60 -15.61 -14.35
CA THR A 170 6.46 -14.14 -14.23
C THR A 170 7.76 -13.44 -14.63
N ALA A 171 7.69 -12.59 -15.65
CA ALA A 171 8.77 -11.70 -16.02
C ALA A 171 8.69 -10.38 -15.23
N THR A 172 9.81 -9.87 -14.74
CA THR A 172 9.91 -8.54 -14.12
C THR A 172 10.82 -7.65 -14.95
N ILE A 173 10.33 -6.46 -15.27
CA ILE A 173 11.00 -5.43 -16.05
C ILE A 173 10.97 -4.14 -15.23
N THR A 174 12.05 -3.39 -15.23
CA THR A 174 12.17 -2.12 -14.54
C THR A 174 12.20 -0.98 -15.55
N ASP A 175 11.35 0.02 -15.35
CA ASP A 175 11.38 1.24 -16.16
C ASP A 175 12.65 2.07 -15.83
N PRO A 176 13.00 3.10 -16.63
CA PRO A 176 14.20 3.90 -16.38
C PRO A 176 14.23 4.63 -15.02
N THR A 177 13.09 4.77 -14.35
CA THR A 177 12.96 5.44 -13.06
C THR A 177 13.02 4.46 -11.88
N GLY A 178 12.95 3.14 -12.13
CA GLY A 178 13.01 2.10 -11.11
C GLY A 178 11.67 1.42 -10.81
N ASN A 179 10.58 1.79 -11.48
CA ASN A 179 9.28 1.15 -11.28
C ASN A 179 9.25 -0.24 -11.90
N ARG A 180 8.54 -1.18 -11.28
CA ARG A 180 8.51 -2.58 -11.73
C ARG A 180 7.23 -2.90 -12.48
N ILE A 181 7.37 -3.43 -13.68
CA ILE A 181 6.29 -4.01 -14.47
C ILE A 181 6.46 -5.52 -14.42
N ARG A 182 5.46 -6.23 -13.88
CA ARG A 182 5.43 -7.69 -13.81
C ARG A 182 4.45 -8.20 -14.86
N ILE A 183 4.91 -9.12 -15.70
CA ILE A 183 4.09 -9.77 -16.72
C ILE A 183 4.00 -11.23 -16.34
N ALA A 184 2.79 -11.73 -16.13
CA ALA A 184 2.52 -13.12 -15.82
C ALA A 184 1.57 -13.71 -16.86
N ALA A 185 1.70 -15.00 -17.14
CA ALA A 185 0.69 -15.71 -17.90
C ALA A 185 -0.60 -15.82 -17.08
N HIS A 186 -1.74 -15.51 -17.69
CA HIS A 186 -3.03 -15.81 -17.07
C HIS A 186 -3.16 -17.32 -16.86
N HIS A 187 -3.47 -17.76 -15.63
CA HIS A 187 -3.77 -19.16 -15.35
C HIS A 187 -5.29 -19.34 -15.30
N PRO A 188 -5.90 -20.06 -16.25
CA PRO A 188 -7.34 -20.34 -16.23
C PRO A 188 -7.73 -21.30 -15.10
#